data_AF-A0A1Q3P5K0-F1
#
_entry.id   AF-A0A1Q3P5K0-F1
#
_cell.length_a   1.000
_cell.length_b   1.000
_cell.length_c   1.000
_cell.angle_alpha   90.00
_cell.angle_beta   90.00
_cell.angle_gamma   90.00
#
_symmetry.space_group_name_H-M   'P 1'
#
loop_
_entity.id
_entity.type
_entity.pdbx_description
1 polymer ?
#
loop_
_entity_poly.entity_id
_entity_poly.type
_entity_poly.pdbx_seq_one_letter_code
_entity_poly.pdbx_strand_id
1 'polypeptide(L)'
;MKKLAVSALALTLISFASVQAQTANQTTADHSAHQQATSQKAAKEEKVAVKPEDLPEGVKKTIKSDDFSGWTVKKAFLVTEPDKPQYYELQVANGNQNARVKLDKDGKNVG
;
A
#
# COMPACT_ATOMS: atom_id res chain seq x y z
N MET A 1 14.46 -18.57 -63.24
CA MET A 1 15.62 -19.36 -62.75
C MET A 1 15.91 -18.99 -61.30
N LYS A 2 15.70 -19.97 -60.41
CA LYS A 2 16.40 -20.23 -59.14
C LYS A 2 17.74 -19.50 -58.95
N LYS A 3 17.86 -18.68 -57.90
CA LYS A 3 19.10 -18.53 -57.10
C LYS A 3 18.74 -18.26 -55.64
N LEU A 4 18.92 -19.30 -54.84
CA LEU A 4 18.99 -19.26 -53.38
C LEU A 4 20.29 -18.56 -52.98
N ALA A 5 20.23 -17.70 -51.97
CA ALA A 5 21.39 -17.32 -51.19
C ALA A 5 21.02 -17.47 -49.71
N VAL A 6 21.39 -18.64 -49.19
CA VAL A 6 21.49 -18.95 -47.77
C VAL A 6 22.66 -18.13 -47.22
N SER A 7 22.43 -17.36 -46.16
CA SER A 7 23.52 -16.91 -45.29
C SER A 7 23.04 -16.97 -43.85
N ALA A 8 23.50 -18.02 -43.17
CA ALA A 8 23.44 -18.16 -41.73
C ALA A 8 24.57 -17.33 -41.13
N LEU A 9 24.23 -16.39 -40.25
CA LEU A 9 25.17 -15.85 -39.28
C LEU A 9 24.51 -15.91 -37.90
N ALA A 10 24.92 -16.92 -37.14
CA ALA A 10 24.63 -17.05 -35.72
C ALA A 10 25.58 -16.12 -34.95
N LEU A 11 25.08 -15.39 -33.94
CA LEU A 11 25.87 -14.83 -32.84
C LEU A 11 24.97 -14.54 -31.63
N THR A 12 24.91 -15.54 -30.75
CA THR A 12 24.91 -15.44 -29.27
C THR A 12 24.03 -14.37 -28.61
N LEU A 13 22.82 -14.77 -28.20
CA LEU A 13 22.08 -14.05 -27.17
C LEU A 13 22.54 -14.53 -25.78
N ILE A 14 23.08 -13.57 -25.03
CA ILE A 14 23.54 -13.69 -23.65
C ILE A 14 22.43 -14.29 -22.78
N SER A 15 22.72 -15.42 -22.12
CA SER A 15 21.85 -16.02 -21.12
C SER A 15 21.90 -15.18 -19.84
N PHE A 16 20.84 -14.40 -19.59
CA PHE A 16 20.61 -13.85 -18.25
C PHE A 16 20.20 -14.99 -17.33
N ALA A 17 21.07 -15.38 -16.41
CA ALA A 17 20.68 -16.19 -15.26
C ALA A 17 19.83 -15.32 -14.34
N SER A 18 18.52 -15.27 -14.58
CA SER A 18 17.57 -14.77 -13.59
C SER A 18 17.50 -15.80 -12.46
N VAL A 19 18.29 -15.56 -11.41
CA VAL A 19 18.11 -16.19 -10.10
C VAL A 19 16.77 -15.73 -9.56
N GLN A 20 15.72 -16.49 -9.88
CA GLN A 20 14.44 -16.37 -9.22
C GLN A 20 14.52 -17.30 -8.01
N ALA A 21 14.68 -16.73 -6.83
CA ALA A 21 14.53 -17.43 -5.57
C ALA A 21 13.08 -17.90 -5.46
N GLN A 22 12.85 -19.14 -5.90
CA GLN A 22 11.58 -19.83 -5.77
C GLN A 22 11.54 -20.38 -4.35
N THR A 23 11.07 -19.56 -3.42
CA THR A 23 10.57 -20.06 -2.13
C THR A 23 9.32 -20.86 -2.46
N ALA A 24 9.50 -22.17 -2.64
CA ALA A 24 8.43 -23.14 -2.73
C ALA A 24 7.71 -23.20 -1.37
N ASN A 25 6.65 -22.41 -1.22
CA ASN A 25 5.62 -22.70 -0.22
C ASN A 25 4.37 -23.16 -0.96
N GLN A 26 4.43 -24.43 -1.35
CA GLN A 26 3.25 -25.20 -1.73
C GLN A 26 2.37 -25.35 -0.49
N THR A 27 1.19 -24.77 -0.62
CA THR A 27 -0.06 -25.02 0.08
C THR A 27 -0.19 -26.41 0.73
N THR A 28 -0.46 -26.42 2.03
CA THR A 28 -1.41 -27.36 2.63
C THR A 28 -2.52 -26.52 3.25
N ALA A 29 -3.76 -26.83 2.87
CA ALA A 29 -4.96 -26.14 3.29
C ALA A 29 -5.19 -26.26 4.81
N ASP A 30 -5.58 -25.16 5.43
CA ASP A 30 -6.66 -25.18 6.42
C ASP A 30 -7.35 -23.81 6.48
N HIS A 31 -8.67 -23.83 6.44
CA HIS A 31 -9.51 -22.64 6.54
C HIS A 31 -9.28 -21.95 7.88
N SER A 32 -8.92 -20.66 7.85
CA SER A 32 -9.45 -19.68 8.80
C SER A 32 -9.21 -18.28 8.26
N ALA A 33 -10.29 -17.52 8.11
CA ALA A 33 -10.29 -16.13 7.73
C ALA A 33 -9.47 -15.29 8.73
N HIS A 34 -8.26 -14.91 8.35
CA HIS A 34 -7.57 -13.78 8.96
C HIS A 34 -6.73 -13.05 7.92
N GLN A 35 -7.36 -12.02 7.35
CA GLN A 35 -6.76 -10.70 7.12
C GLN A 35 -5.31 -10.72 6.64
N GLN A 36 -5.21 -10.76 5.32
CA GLN A 36 -4.08 -10.46 4.45
C GLN A 36 -3.20 -9.31 4.95
N ALA A 37 -2.26 -9.63 5.84
CA ALA A 37 -1.07 -8.82 6.10
C ALA A 37 -0.07 -9.08 4.98
N THR A 38 -0.06 -8.20 3.99
CA THR A 38 0.98 -8.18 2.95
C THR A 38 2.23 -7.55 3.55
N SER A 39 3.13 -8.40 4.04
CA SER A 39 4.50 -8.04 4.39
C SER A 39 5.30 -7.75 3.11
N GLN A 40 5.48 -6.47 2.79
CA GLN A 40 6.58 -6.01 1.94
C GLN A 40 7.57 -5.25 2.83
N LYS A 41 8.79 -5.77 2.91
CA LYS A 41 9.91 -5.26 3.70
C LYS A 41 10.42 -3.96 3.07
N ALA A 42 9.98 -2.80 3.54
CA ALA A 42 10.57 -1.48 3.24
C ALA A 42 10.18 -0.48 4.33
N ALA A 43 11.13 -0.12 5.19
CA ALA A 43 10.98 0.69 6.42
C ALA A 43 9.97 0.10 7.44
N LYS A 44 10.36 0.05 8.72
CA LYS A 44 9.53 -0.50 9.79
C LYS A 44 8.46 0.52 10.19
N GLU A 45 7.58 0.89 9.25
CA GLU A 45 6.42 1.73 9.55
C GLU A 45 5.37 0.84 10.22
N GLU A 46 5.18 1.04 11.51
CA GLU A 46 4.16 0.30 12.27
C GLU A 46 2.81 0.97 12.02
N LYS A 47 2.01 0.32 11.19
CA LYS A 47 0.66 0.77 10.86
C LYS A 47 -0.37 0.00 11.70
N VAL A 48 -0.94 0.69 12.68
CA VAL A 48 -1.96 0.16 13.57
C VAL A 48 -3.32 0.65 13.11
N ALA A 49 -4.24 -0.26 12.80
CA ALA A 49 -5.63 0.13 12.53
C ALA A 49 -6.27 0.66 13.82
N VAL A 50 -6.76 1.89 13.77
CA VAL A 50 -7.43 2.53 14.91
C VAL A 50 -8.88 2.77 14.55
N LYS A 51 -9.78 2.65 15.52
CA LYS A 51 -11.17 2.96 15.28
C LYS A 51 -11.34 4.49 15.17
N PRO A 52 -12.37 4.97 14.47
CA PRO A 52 -12.67 6.41 14.44
C PRO A 52 -12.93 7.01 15.84
N GLU A 53 -13.39 6.19 16.79
CA GLU A 53 -13.60 6.55 18.19
C GLU A 53 -12.29 6.78 18.96
N ASP A 54 -11.20 6.13 18.56
CA ASP A 54 -9.86 6.26 19.17
C ASP A 54 -9.05 7.42 18.57
N LEU A 55 -9.59 8.10 17.56
CA LEU A 55 -8.93 9.26 16.96
C LEU A 55 -8.86 10.42 17.97
N PRO A 56 -7.76 11.18 17.98
CA PRO A 56 -7.63 12.36 18.83
C PRO A 56 -8.64 13.44 18.42
N GLU A 57 -8.97 14.32 19.36
CA GLU A 57 -9.99 15.35 19.15
C GLU A 57 -9.67 16.28 17.97
N GLY A 58 -8.39 16.62 17.76
CA GLY A 58 -7.95 17.41 16.62
C GLY A 58 -8.32 16.76 15.28
N VAL A 59 -7.99 15.48 15.13
CA VAL A 59 -8.36 14.69 13.94
C VAL A 59 -9.88 14.60 13.79
N LYS A 60 -10.60 14.30 14.87
CA LYS A 60 -12.08 14.23 14.88
C LYS A 60 -12.71 15.55 14.47
N LYS A 61 -12.13 16.67 14.88
CA LYS A 61 -12.60 18.00 14.50
C LYS A 61 -12.39 18.23 13.01
N THR A 62 -11.21 17.91 12.47
CA THR A 62 -10.90 18.08 11.05
C THR A 62 -11.81 17.25 10.14
N ILE A 63 -12.07 15.98 10.46
CA ILE A 63 -13.00 15.15 9.65
C ILE A 63 -14.47 15.57 9.78
N LYS A 64 -14.80 16.39 10.78
CA LYS A 64 -16.14 16.99 10.97
C LYS A 64 -16.22 18.42 10.46
N SER A 65 -15.10 18.99 10.02
CA SER A 65 -15.07 20.31 9.40
C SER A 65 -15.76 20.28 8.04
N ASP A 66 -16.18 21.44 7.57
CA ASP A 66 -16.77 21.61 6.24
C ASP A 66 -15.86 21.09 5.10
N ASP A 67 -14.54 21.12 5.27
CA ASP A 67 -13.58 20.58 4.30
C ASP A 67 -13.76 19.08 4.01
N PHE A 68 -14.32 18.34 4.98
CA PHE A 68 -14.65 16.92 4.87
C PHE A 68 -16.14 16.67 4.68
N SER A 69 -16.94 17.70 4.42
CA SER A 69 -18.37 17.55 4.15
C SER A 69 -18.60 16.67 2.91
N GLY A 70 -19.44 15.64 3.08
CA GLY A 70 -19.67 14.60 2.06
C GLY A 70 -18.62 13.48 2.02
N TRP A 71 -17.49 13.61 2.71
CA TRP A 71 -16.48 12.55 2.84
C TRP A 71 -16.77 11.66 4.05
N THR A 72 -16.87 10.35 3.81
CA THR A 72 -17.09 9.35 4.86
C THR A 72 -15.78 8.64 5.20
N VAL A 73 -15.33 8.71 6.45
CA VAL A 73 -14.19 7.93 6.94
C VAL A 73 -14.55 6.44 6.92
N LYS A 74 -13.88 5.68 6.07
CA LYS A 74 -14.03 4.22 5.96
C LYS A 74 -13.08 3.49 6.89
N LYS A 75 -11.83 3.94 6.98
CA LYS A 75 -10.79 3.34 7.80
C LYS A 75 -9.87 4.42 8.35
N ALA A 76 -9.31 4.19 9.53
CA ALA A 76 -8.29 5.02 10.12
C ALA A 76 -7.13 4.16 10.60
N PHE A 77 -5.92 4.68 10.47
CA PHE A 77 -4.70 3.98 10.84
C PHE A 77 -3.75 4.95 11.53
N LEU A 78 -3.18 4.56 12.66
CA LEU A 78 -2.03 5.24 13.24
C LEU A 78 -0.77 4.65 12.60
N VAL A 79 0.00 5.49 11.93
CA VAL A 79 1.27 5.13 11.33
C VAL A 79 2.38 5.73 12.16
N THR A 80 3.25 4.88 12.69
CA THR A 80 4.46 5.29 13.41
C THR A 80 5.65 5.00 12.51
N GLU A 81 6.27 6.06 12.01
CA GLU A 81 7.55 5.97 11.31
C GLU A 81 8.70 5.99 12.34
N PRO A 82 9.81 5.28 12.08
CA PRO A 82 10.97 5.29 12.99
C PRO A 82 11.68 6.65 13.07
N ASP A 83 11.63 7.44 12.00
CA ASP A 83 12.35 8.73 11.87
C ASP A 83 11.42 9.96 11.84
N LYS A 84 10.10 9.76 11.91
CA LYS A 84 9.11 10.84 11.84
C LYS A 84 8.05 10.74 12.94
N PRO A 85 7.40 11.87 13.30
CA PRO A 85 6.27 11.83 14.22
C PRO A 85 5.16 10.91 13.69
N GLN A 86 4.52 10.22 14.63
CA GLN A 86 3.35 9.41 14.33
C GLN A 86 2.26 10.28 13.69
N TYR A 87 1.55 9.72 12.71
CA TYR A 87 0.44 10.39 12.03
C TYR A 87 -0.73 9.43 11.81
N TYR A 88 -1.91 10.00 11.68
CA TYR A 88 -3.15 9.30 11.41
C TYR A 88 -3.44 9.34 9.91
N GLU A 89 -3.47 8.17 9.29
CA GLU A 89 -3.88 7.99 7.92
C GLU A 89 -5.36 7.58 7.88
N LEU A 90 -6.21 8.45 7.37
CA LEU A 90 -7.63 8.18 7.17
C LEU A 90 -7.90 7.87 5.69
N GLN A 91 -8.65 6.82 5.45
CA GLN A 91 -9.24 6.55 4.15
C GLN A 91 -10.67 7.06 4.16
N VAL A 92 -10.93 8.05 3.33
CA VAL A 92 -12.24 8.68 3.17
C VAL A 92 -12.81 8.36 1.78
N ALA A 93 -14.13 8.28 1.69
CA ALA A 93 -14.83 8.05 0.44
C ALA A 93 -15.97 9.04 0.27
N ASN A 94 -16.16 9.55 -0.94
CA ASN A 94 -17.25 10.43 -1.33
C ASN A 94 -17.84 9.92 -2.65
N GLY A 95 -19.03 9.32 -2.60
CA GLY A 95 -19.62 8.62 -3.74
C GLY A 95 -18.70 7.53 -4.30
N ASN A 96 -18.20 7.72 -5.52
CA ASN A 96 -17.27 6.81 -6.20
C ASN A 96 -15.78 7.19 -6.01
N GLN A 97 -15.50 8.31 -5.35
CA GLN A 97 -14.14 8.78 -5.10
C GLN A 97 -13.63 8.25 -3.77
N ASN A 98 -12.38 7.80 -3.75
CA ASN A 98 -11.68 7.42 -2.54
C ASN A 98 -10.43 8.29 -2.43
N ALA A 99 -10.22 8.87 -1.25
CA ALA A 99 -9.04 9.65 -0.93
C ALA A 99 -8.42 9.16 0.37
N ARG A 100 -7.13 9.43 0.53
CA ARG A 100 -6.37 9.11 1.73
C ARG A 100 -5.79 10.39 2.27
N VAL A 101 -6.06 10.69 3.52
CA VAL A 101 -5.64 11.92 4.20
C VAL A 101 -4.75 11.55 5.34
N LYS A 102 -3.60 12.23 5.44
CA LYS A 102 -2.66 12.07 6.55
C LYS A 102 -2.80 13.29 7.46
N LEU A 103 -3.22 13.05 8.70
CA LEU A 103 -3.41 14.08 9.71
C LEU A 103 -2.48 13.79 10.89
N ASP A 104 -1.90 14.81 11.49
CA ASP A 104 -1.24 14.66 12.80
C ASP A 104 -2.27 14.59 13.94
N LYS A 105 -1.78 14.44 15.18
CA LYS A 105 -2.62 14.43 16.39
C LYS A 105 -3.49 15.68 16.55
N ASP A 106 -3.04 16.82 16.03
CA ASP A 106 -3.73 18.11 16.09
C ASP A 106 -4.76 18.28 14.96
N GLY A 107 -4.86 17.32 14.04
CA GLY A 107 -5.78 17.36 12.90
C GLY A 107 -5.28 18.25 11.76
N LYS A 108 -4.00 18.61 11.74
CA LYS A 108 -3.35 19.29 10.62
C LYS A 108 -2.97 18.28 9.56
N ASN A 109 -3.17 18.65 8.31
CA ASN A 109 -2.70 17.84 7.19
C ASN A 109 -1.17 17.87 7.15
N VAL A 110 -0.55 16.68 7.13
CA VAL A 110 0.90 16.46 7.05
C VAL A 110 1.31 15.72 5.76
N GLY A 111 0.39 15.60 4.80
CA GLY A 111 0.56 14.88 3.53
C GLY A 111 0.28 15.72 2.30
#